data_AF-A0A919R355-F1
#
_entry.id   AF-A0A919R355-F1
#
_cell.length_a   1.000
_cell.length_b   1.000
_cell.length_c   1.000
_cell.angle_alpha   90.00
_cell.angle_beta   90.00
_cell.angle_gamma   90.00
#
_symmetry.space_group_name_H-M   'P 1'
#
loop_
_entity.id
_entity.type
_entity.pdbx_description
1 polymer ?
#
loop_
_entity_poly.entity_id
_entity_poly.type
_entity_poly.pdbx_seq_one_letter_code
_entity_poly.pdbx_strand_id
1 'polypeptide(L)'
;MRFLPLAAAGVLGLISLTGCSTADKAQACIEANNAISETGTKITQTLDDPKALEKALNDGAAKLKDVGKEVGDTSLNEALTKLANGWESLDVKNAEDAVKAGQQAAQDMTEAVTAIAKECT
;
A
#
# COMPACT_ATOMS: atom_id res chain seq x y z
N MET A 1 -35.90 3.00 -29.04
CA MET A 1 -34.95 4.02 -28.54
C MET A 1 -35.43 4.48 -27.17
N ARG A 2 -34.63 4.28 -26.12
CA ARG A 2 -34.98 4.65 -24.75
C ARG A 2 -33.75 5.32 -24.14
N PHE A 3 -33.84 6.65 -24.04
CA PHE A 3 -32.84 7.51 -23.41
C PHE A 3 -32.85 7.24 -21.90
N LEU A 4 -31.70 6.83 -21.37
CA LEU A 4 -31.37 6.97 -19.94
C LEU A 4 -30.16 7.89 -19.85
N PRO A 5 -30.29 9.12 -19.30
CA PRO A 5 -29.16 9.88 -18.83
C PRO A 5 -28.88 9.41 -17.40
N LEU A 6 -28.03 8.40 -17.24
CA LEU A 6 -27.39 8.13 -15.95
C LEU A 6 -26.26 9.15 -15.78
N ALA A 7 -26.65 10.34 -15.33
CA ALA A 7 -25.79 11.20 -14.54
C ALA A 7 -25.50 10.45 -13.23
N ALA A 8 -24.46 9.62 -13.24
CA ALA A 8 -23.93 8.98 -12.06
C ALA A 8 -22.58 9.63 -11.74
N ALA A 9 -22.58 10.29 -10.60
CA ALA A 9 -21.48 10.97 -9.95
C ALA A 9 -20.13 10.25 -10.12
N GLY A 10 -19.15 11.00 -10.61
CA GLY A 10 -17.73 10.66 -10.57
C GLY A 10 -16.92 11.89 -10.20
N VAL A 11 -17.31 12.58 -9.13
CA VAL A 11 -16.44 13.53 -8.43
C VAL A 11 -15.42 12.67 -7.66
N LEU A 12 -14.38 12.21 -8.35
CA LEU A 12 -13.15 11.71 -7.74
C LEU A 12 -12.01 12.52 -8.36
N GLY A 13 -11.46 13.42 -7.57
CA GLY A 13 -10.47 14.40 -8.04
C GLY A 13 -10.74 15.82 -7.55
N LEU A 14 -11.37 15.99 -6.38
CA LEU A 14 -11.03 17.16 -5.56
C LEU A 14 -9.59 16.95 -5.10
N ILE A 15 -8.66 17.43 -5.94
CA ILE A 15 -7.26 17.64 -5.57
C ILE A 15 -7.28 18.80 -4.56
N SER A 16 -7.71 18.51 -3.33
CA SER A 16 -7.55 19.42 -2.21
C SER A 16 -6.07 19.42 -1.82
N LEU A 17 -5.28 20.19 -2.58
CA LEU A 17 -3.92 20.64 -2.26
C LEU A 17 -3.87 21.57 -1.03
N THR A 18 -4.85 21.50 -0.13
CA THR A 18 -4.90 22.32 1.07
C THR A 18 -4.23 21.55 2.21
N GLY A 19 -2.89 21.54 2.25
CA GLY A 19 -2.23 21.07 3.47
C GLY A 19 -0.70 20.93 3.48
N CYS A 20 -0.06 20.50 2.40
CA CYS A 20 1.37 20.12 2.44
C CYS A 20 2.18 20.87 1.38
N SER A 21 3.37 21.36 1.75
CA SER A 21 4.31 21.85 0.75
C SER A 21 4.70 20.68 -0.16
N THR A 22 5.06 20.96 -1.41
CA THR A 22 5.54 19.94 -2.35
C THR A 22 6.75 19.16 -1.80
N ALA A 23 7.50 19.76 -0.86
CA ALA A 23 8.61 19.13 -0.17
C ALA A 23 8.16 18.07 0.84
N ASP A 24 7.10 18.30 1.60
CA ASP A 24 6.54 17.33 2.56
C ASP A 24 5.99 16.10 1.81
N LYS A 25 5.34 16.33 0.66
CA LYS A 25 4.85 15.25 -0.20
C LYS A 25 6.01 14.43 -0.77
N ALA A 26 7.06 15.07 -1.28
CA ALA A 26 8.23 14.36 -1.80
C ALA A 26 8.92 13.50 -0.73
N GLN A 27 9.05 14.01 0.50
CA GLN A 27 9.64 13.27 1.61
C GLN A 27 8.74 12.09 2.02
N ALA A 28 7.43 12.30 2.12
CA ALA A 28 6.44 11.26 2.37
C ALA A 28 6.51 10.11 1.35
N CYS A 29 6.66 10.46 0.07
CA CYS A 29 6.83 9.49 -1.00
C CYS A 29 8.11 8.66 -0.86
N ILE A 30 9.21 9.28 -0.41
CA ILE A 30 10.48 8.59 -0.17
C ILE A 30 10.34 7.63 1.01
N GLU A 31 9.76 8.07 2.12
CA GLU A 31 9.55 7.25 3.32
C GLU A 31 8.62 6.06 3.04
N ALA A 32 7.53 6.29 2.30
CA ALA A 32 6.62 5.25 1.84
C ALA A 32 7.33 4.20 0.96
N ASN A 33 8.11 4.64 -0.04
CA ASN A 33 8.86 3.73 -0.90
C ASN A 33 9.92 2.93 -0.12
N ASN A 34 10.60 3.57 0.84
CA ASN A 34 11.56 2.88 1.71
C ASN A 34 10.87 1.81 2.57
N ALA A 35 9.73 2.13 3.17
CA ALA A 35 8.96 1.17 3.96
C ALA A 35 8.49 -0.04 3.12
N ILE A 36 8.04 0.20 1.89
CA ILE A 36 7.67 -0.85 0.94
C ILE A 36 8.89 -1.71 0.59
N SER A 37 10.02 -1.08 0.23
CA SER A 37 11.24 -1.80 -0.17
C SER A 37 11.83 -2.65 0.95
N GLU A 38 11.91 -2.10 2.16
CA GLU A 38 12.36 -2.84 3.35
C GLU A 38 11.44 -4.02 3.66
N THR A 39 10.12 -3.82 3.56
CA THR A 39 9.18 -4.92 3.80
C THR A 39 9.28 -5.99 2.72
N GLY A 40 9.39 -5.60 1.45
CA GLY A 40 9.58 -6.55 0.36
C GLY A 40 10.85 -7.39 0.52
N THR A 41 11.92 -6.78 1.02
CA THR A 41 13.15 -7.51 1.36
C THR A 41 12.91 -8.52 2.47
N LYS A 42 12.20 -8.15 3.54
CA LYS A 42 11.87 -9.09 4.62
C LYS A 42 10.98 -10.24 4.13
N ILE A 43 9.92 -9.93 3.37
CA ILE A 43 9.00 -10.93 2.79
C ILE A 43 9.77 -11.98 2.00
N THR A 44 10.67 -11.54 1.11
CA THR A 44 11.47 -12.44 0.27
C THR A 44 12.46 -13.29 1.07
N GLN A 45 12.99 -12.77 2.18
CA GLN A 45 13.88 -13.50 3.08
C GLN A 45 13.16 -14.53 3.95
N THR A 46 11.83 -14.47 4.05
CA THR A 46 11.04 -15.31 4.96
C THR A 46 10.13 -16.31 4.25
N LEU A 47 10.21 -16.44 2.91
CA LEU A 47 9.28 -17.28 2.13
C LEU A 47 9.29 -18.77 2.50
N ASP A 48 10.38 -19.26 3.10
CA ASP A 48 10.56 -20.63 3.55
C ASP A 48 10.10 -20.87 5.00
N ASP A 49 9.80 -19.81 5.76
CA ASP A 49 9.26 -19.87 7.12
C ASP A 49 7.90 -19.17 7.19
N PRO A 50 6.78 -19.94 7.19
CA PRO A 50 5.43 -19.40 7.25
C PRO A 50 5.21 -18.43 8.42
N LYS A 51 5.78 -18.70 9.59
CA LYS A 51 5.62 -17.83 10.77
C LYS A 51 6.43 -16.56 10.64
N ALA A 52 7.64 -16.66 10.10
CA ALA A 52 8.46 -15.47 9.85
C ALA A 52 7.84 -14.59 8.76
N LEU A 53 7.22 -15.18 7.74
CA LEU A 53 6.51 -14.44 6.70
C LEU A 53 5.27 -13.75 7.24
N GLU A 54 4.42 -14.47 7.98
CA GLU A 54 3.24 -13.88 8.64
C GLU A 54 3.65 -12.68 9.50
N LYS A 55 4.75 -12.81 10.25
CA LYS A 55 5.29 -11.71 11.03
C LYS A 55 5.80 -10.57 10.15
N ALA A 56 6.53 -10.85 9.07
CA ALA A 56 7.05 -9.83 8.16
C ALA A 56 5.92 -9.03 7.49
N LEU A 57 4.83 -9.70 7.09
CA LEU A 57 3.63 -9.07 6.53
C LEU A 57 2.95 -8.15 7.56
N ASN A 58 2.75 -8.63 8.79
CA ASN A 58 2.13 -7.84 9.85
C ASN A 58 2.99 -6.65 10.30
N ASP A 59 4.30 -6.86 10.50
CA ASP A 59 5.24 -5.78 10.84
C ASP A 59 5.27 -4.72 9.73
N GLY A 60 5.29 -5.17 8.47
CA GLY A 60 5.24 -4.32 7.30
C GLY A 60 3.95 -3.50 7.22
N ALA A 61 2.81 -4.15 7.42
CA ALA A 61 1.50 -3.51 7.45
C ALA A 61 1.41 -2.42 8.53
N ALA A 62 1.92 -2.71 9.73
CA ALA A 62 2.00 -1.73 10.81
C ALA A 62 2.87 -0.53 10.41
N LYS A 63 4.06 -0.78 9.85
CA LYS A 63 4.96 0.29 9.40
C LYS A 63 4.35 1.17 8.31
N LEU A 64 3.65 0.57 7.34
CA LEU A 64 2.95 1.32 6.29
C LEU A 64 1.83 2.21 6.86
N LYS A 65 1.06 1.70 7.82
CA LYS A 65 0.02 2.48 8.51
C LYS A 65 0.62 3.64 9.30
N ASP A 66 1.79 3.44 9.91
CA ASP A 66 2.46 4.50 10.66
C ASP A 66 3.02 5.58 9.74
N VAL A 67 3.68 5.21 8.64
CA VAL A 67 4.08 6.18 7.59
C VAL A 67 2.85 6.93 7.07
N GLY A 68 1.74 6.24 6.78
CA GLY A 68 0.49 6.86 6.33
C GLY A 68 -0.08 7.90 7.30
N LYS A 69 0.07 7.69 8.61
CA LYS A 69 -0.34 8.67 9.63
C LYS A 69 0.61 9.85 9.72
N GLU A 70 1.92 9.62 9.60
CA GLU A 70 2.95 10.65 9.71
C GLU A 70 2.91 11.65 8.56
N VAL A 71 2.58 11.17 7.35
CA VAL A 71 2.63 12.00 6.13
C VAL A 71 1.44 12.95 5.96
N GLY A 72 0.34 12.75 6.69
CA GLY A 72 -0.82 13.66 6.71
C GLY A 72 -1.61 13.81 5.40
N ASP A 73 -1.11 13.28 4.28
CA ASP A 73 -1.79 13.22 2.98
C ASP A 73 -2.81 12.08 2.98
N THR A 74 -4.09 12.42 2.85
CA THR A 74 -5.20 11.46 2.91
C THR A 74 -5.12 10.41 1.81
N SER A 75 -4.72 10.78 0.59
CA SER A 75 -4.62 9.86 -0.55
C SER A 75 -3.47 8.87 -0.37
N LEU A 76 -2.31 9.35 0.07
CA LEU A 76 -1.15 8.50 0.36
C LEU A 76 -1.44 7.57 1.56
N ASN A 77 -2.07 8.09 2.60
CA ASN A 77 -2.48 7.30 3.75
C ASN A 77 -3.49 6.20 3.35
N GLU A 78 -4.47 6.52 2.51
CA GLU A 78 -5.43 5.54 1.98
C GLU A 78 -4.73 4.44 1.17
N ALA A 79 -3.78 4.81 0.30
CA ALA A 79 -3.01 3.85 -0.49
C ALA A 79 -2.17 2.92 0.40
N LEU A 80 -1.45 3.47 1.38
CA LEU A 80 -0.63 2.71 2.33
C LEU A 80 -1.47 1.82 3.25
N THR A 81 -2.62 2.34 3.73
CA THR A 81 -3.56 1.58 4.55
C THR A 81 -4.19 0.43 3.76
N LYS A 82 -4.51 0.65 2.48
CA LYS A 82 -5.04 -0.41 1.61
C LYS A 82 -4.02 -1.52 1.40
N LEU A 83 -2.75 -1.16 1.16
CA LEU A 83 -1.66 -2.14 1.06
C LEU A 83 -1.50 -2.93 2.37
N ALA A 84 -1.45 -2.24 3.50
CA ALA A 84 -1.32 -2.84 4.82
C ALA A 84 -2.46 -3.83 5.13
N ASN A 85 -3.71 -3.45 4.84
CA ASN A 85 -4.87 -4.32 5.03
C ASN A 85 -4.83 -5.54 4.10
N GLY A 86 -4.31 -5.37 2.87
CA GLY A 86 -4.07 -6.49 1.95
C GLY A 86 -3.16 -7.54 2.57
N TRP A 87 -2.03 -7.11 3.14
CA TRP A 87 -1.08 -8.01 3.80
C TRP A 87 -1.60 -8.66 5.07
N GLU A 88 -2.33 -7.92 5.92
CA GLU A 88 -2.97 -8.47 7.12
C GLU A 88 -4.04 -9.53 6.78
N SER A 89 -4.60 -9.49 5.57
CA SER A 89 -5.59 -10.46 5.10
C SER A 89 -4.99 -11.74 4.52
N LEU A 90 -3.67 -11.79 4.34
CA LEU A 90 -3.00 -12.96 3.79
C LEU A 90 -2.90 -14.07 4.84
N ASP A 91 -3.47 -15.22 4.51
CA ASP A 91 -3.47 -16.40 5.38
C ASP A 91 -2.21 -17.23 5.10
N VAL A 92 -1.35 -17.43 6.11
CA VAL A 92 -0.06 -18.12 5.97
C VAL A 92 0.01 -19.31 6.93
N LYS A 93 -0.65 -20.42 6.55
CA LYS A 93 -0.74 -21.62 7.41
C LYS A 93 0.36 -22.64 7.17
N ASN A 94 0.95 -22.66 5.98
CA ASN A 94 1.95 -23.62 5.55
C ASN A 94 2.86 -23.01 4.46
N ALA A 95 3.82 -23.80 3.97
CA ALA A 95 4.79 -23.34 2.97
C ALA A 95 4.17 -22.99 1.60
N GLU A 96 3.10 -23.68 1.19
CA GLU A 96 2.41 -23.35 -0.07
C GLU A 96 1.69 -22.00 0.06
N ASP A 97 1.04 -21.77 1.19
CA ASP A 97 0.40 -20.50 1.51
C ASP A 97 1.43 -19.37 1.64
N ALA A 98 2.62 -19.66 2.17
CA ALA A 98 3.70 -18.69 2.27
C ALA A 98 4.19 -18.21 0.89
N VAL A 99 4.35 -19.13 -0.07
CA VAL A 99 4.70 -18.75 -1.45
C VAL A 99 3.59 -17.92 -2.09
N LYS A 100 2.32 -18.30 -1.92
CA LYS A 100 1.18 -17.54 -2.45
C LYS A 100 1.08 -16.15 -1.82
N ALA A 101 1.19 -16.05 -0.50
CA ALA A 101 1.16 -14.79 0.23
C ALA A 101 2.35 -13.90 -0.17
N GLY A 102 3.55 -14.46 -0.34
CA GLY A 102 4.69 -13.73 -0.85
C GLY A 102 4.49 -13.18 -2.27
N GLN A 103 3.90 -13.99 -3.16
CA GLN A 103 3.55 -13.56 -4.52
C GLN A 103 2.48 -12.45 -4.50
N GLN A 104 1.42 -12.61 -3.71
CA GLN A 104 0.37 -11.63 -3.57
C GLN A 104 0.91 -10.32 -2.99
N ALA A 105 1.71 -10.39 -1.92
CA ALA A 105 2.33 -9.22 -1.33
C ALA A 105 3.23 -8.49 -2.34
N ALA A 106 3.96 -9.21 -3.21
CA ALA A 106 4.75 -8.61 -4.28
C ALA A 106 3.90 -7.90 -5.36
N GLN A 107 2.74 -8.46 -5.70
CA GLN A 107 1.78 -7.80 -6.58
C GLN A 107 1.23 -6.54 -5.92
N ASP A 108 0.80 -6.64 -4.67
CA ASP A 108 0.25 -5.51 -3.91
C ASP A 108 1.29 -4.39 -3.76
N MET A 109 2.58 -4.73 -3.54
CA MET A 109 3.69 -3.75 -3.54
C MET A 109 3.80 -3.02 -4.87
N THR A 110 3.71 -3.75 -5.99
CA THR A 110 3.84 -3.16 -7.33
C THR A 110 2.69 -2.20 -7.63
N GLU A 111 1.48 -2.57 -7.25
CA GLU A 111 0.29 -1.71 -7.35
C GLU A 111 0.42 -0.47 -6.48
N ALA A 112 0.87 -0.64 -5.24
CA ALA A 112 1.05 0.47 -4.30
C ALA A 112 2.13 1.44 -4.77
N VAL A 113 3.30 0.96 -5.22
CA VAL A 113 4.35 1.81 -5.79
C VAL A 113 3.83 2.59 -7.00
N THR A 114 2.99 1.98 -7.84
CA THR A 114 2.36 2.67 -8.97
C THR A 114 1.37 3.74 -8.53
N ALA A 115 0.57 3.46 -7.49
CA ALA A 115 -0.37 4.42 -6.92
C ALA A 115 0.36 5.60 -6.26
N ILE A 116 1.38 5.31 -5.45
CA ILE A 116 2.25 6.31 -4.83
C ILE A 116 2.92 7.14 -5.92
N ALA A 117 3.53 6.53 -6.93
CA ALA A 117 4.18 7.26 -8.01
C ALA A 117 3.23 8.25 -8.70
N LYS A 118 1.96 7.88 -8.95
CA LYS A 118 0.95 8.81 -9.51
C LYS A 118 0.63 9.99 -8.60
N GLU A 119 0.62 9.77 -7.29
CA GLU A 119 0.42 10.85 -6.32
C GLU A 119 1.67 11.72 -6.16
N CYS A 120 2.85 11.14 -6.37
CA CYS A 120 4.16 11.77 -6.15
C CYS A 120 4.75 12.49 -7.38
N THR A 121 4.09 12.40 -8.55
CA THR A 121 4.46 13.08 -9.81
C THR A 121 3.42 14.10 -10.22
#